data_AF-A0A7C6E7Z9-F1
#
_entry.id   AF-A0A7C6E7Z9-F1
#
_cell.length_a   1.000
_cell.length_b   1.000
_cell.length_c   1.000
_cell.angle_alpha   90.00
_cell.angle_beta   90.00
_cell.angle_gamma   90.00
#
_symmetry.space_group_name_H-M   'P 1'
#
loop_
_entity.id
_entity.type
_entity.pdbx_description
1 polymer ?
#
loop_
_entity_poly.entity_id
_entity_poly.type
_entity_poly.pdbx_seq_one_letter_code
_entity_poly.pdbx_strand_id
1 'polypeptide(L)'
;MQFIRNRDKIANVARTPAATELQRLAARCRRQGLPLTVQRRTLLEELLARRDHPTAEQLFAAVSARLPGVARATVYRNLETLLRAGVLRKVWHAGAAARYEVSRDRHHHLVCVVCDKVRDVRLAALDRLPRPSAPGFLILDYSVHFMGVCRDCASSASRRARQLSLRRVEDAWE
;
A
#
# COMPACT_ATOMS: atom_id res chain seq x y z
N MET A 1 13.54 60.10 6.49
CA MET A 1 12.62 59.67 7.58
C MET A 1 11.24 59.57 6.95
N GLN A 2 10.45 58.49 6.91
CA GLN A 2 10.35 57.17 7.56
C GLN A 2 10.10 56.12 6.44
N PHE A 3 10.76 54.96 6.38
CA PHE A 3 10.44 53.71 7.09
C PHE A 3 8.95 53.39 7.25
N ILE A 4 8.37 52.65 6.29
CA ILE A 4 7.31 51.67 6.58
C ILE A 4 7.69 50.35 5.90
N ARG A 5 8.01 49.37 6.75
CA ARG A 5 8.40 48.01 6.39
C ARG A 5 7.16 47.23 5.97
N ASN A 6 7.13 46.74 4.74
CA ASN A 6 6.12 45.79 4.27
C ASN A 6 6.51 44.37 4.72
N ARG A 7 6.33 44.08 6.01
CA ARG A 7 6.24 42.73 6.57
C ARG A 7 4.77 42.42 6.65
N ASP A 8 4.30 41.44 5.88
CA ASP A 8 3.13 40.56 6.14
C ASP A 8 2.53 40.03 4.83
N LYS A 9 3.38 39.39 4.02
CA LYS A 9 2.93 38.45 2.98
C LYS A 9 3.56 37.08 3.22
N ILE A 10 3.34 36.51 4.40
CA ILE A 10 3.53 35.07 4.58
C ILE A 10 2.26 34.42 4.03
N ALA A 11 2.31 34.16 2.73
CA ALA A 11 1.28 33.43 2.01
C ALA A 11 1.06 32.06 2.66
N ASN A 12 -0.17 31.85 3.11
CA ASN A 12 -0.72 30.58 3.53
C ASN A 12 -0.73 29.61 2.33
N VAL A 13 0.39 28.95 2.06
CA VAL A 13 0.46 27.89 1.04
C VAL A 13 -0.21 26.64 1.62
N ALA A 14 -1.46 26.41 1.19
CA ALA A 14 -2.21 25.20 1.47
C ALA A 14 -1.37 23.97 1.12
N ARG A 15 -0.96 23.19 2.13
CA ARG A 15 -0.17 21.96 1.94
C ARG A 15 -1.07 20.91 1.31
N THR A 16 -0.69 20.39 0.15
CA THR A 16 -1.38 19.28 -0.54
C THR A 16 -1.41 18.04 0.37
N PRO A 17 -2.47 17.21 0.38
CA PRO A 17 -2.59 16.04 1.27
C PRO A 17 -1.38 15.09 1.21
N ALA A 18 -0.77 14.93 0.03
CA ALA A 18 0.40 14.11 -0.19
C ALA A 18 1.67 14.64 0.51
N ALA A 19 1.86 15.96 0.59
CA ALA A 19 3.00 16.57 1.27
C ALA A 19 2.94 16.36 2.79
N THR A 20 1.74 16.45 3.36
CA THR A 20 1.48 16.14 4.76
C THR A 20 1.74 14.65 5.07
N GLU A 21 1.37 13.76 4.15
CA GLU A 21 1.59 12.32 4.32
C GLU A 21 3.07 11.93 4.27
N LEU A 22 3.83 12.47 3.30
CA LEU A 22 5.27 12.23 3.23
C LEU A 22 6.00 12.70 4.50
N GLN A 23 5.57 13.84 5.09
CA GLN A 23 6.10 14.31 6.37
C GLN A 23 5.81 13.33 7.52
N ARG A 24 4.60 12.74 7.57
CA ARG A 24 4.25 11.70 8.56
C ARG A 24 5.12 10.46 8.41
N LEU A 25 5.35 9.99 7.18
CA LEU A 25 6.22 8.85 6.91
C LEU A 25 7.68 9.16 7.24
N ALA A 26 8.17 10.35 6.89
CA ALA A 26 9.50 10.81 7.27
C ALA A 26 9.70 10.87 8.79
N ALA A 27 8.66 11.28 9.54
CA ALA A 27 8.68 11.23 11.00
C ALA A 27 8.71 9.78 11.52
N ARG A 28 7.96 8.87 10.89
CA ARG A 28 8.00 7.43 11.22
C ARG A 28 9.38 6.82 10.98
N CYS A 29 10.02 7.09 9.84
CA CYS A 29 11.39 6.67 9.56
C CYS A 29 12.36 7.18 10.65
N ARG A 30 12.27 8.47 11.02
CA ARG A 30 13.12 9.06 12.06
C ARG A 30 12.96 8.38 13.42
N ARG A 31 11.73 8.09 13.85
CA ARG A 31 11.48 7.35 15.11
C ARG A 31 12.08 5.95 15.13
N GLN A 32 12.30 5.35 13.96
CA GLN A 32 12.89 4.02 13.79
C GLN A 32 14.40 4.08 13.49
N GLY A 33 15.05 5.24 13.65
CA GLY A 33 16.47 5.42 13.35
C GLY A 33 16.81 5.23 11.87
N LEU A 34 15.83 5.34 10.98
CA LEU A 34 16.00 5.08 9.55
C LEU A 34 16.20 6.40 8.78
N PRO A 35 17.38 6.67 8.20
CA PRO A 35 17.61 7.86 7.39
C PRO A 35 16.74 7.85 6.14
N LEU A 36 16.11 8.99 5.82
CA LEU A 36 15.32 9.14 4.60
C LEU A 36 16.22 9.56 3.44
N THR A 37 16.90 8.59 2.82
CA THR A 37 17.73 8.83 1.63
C THR A 37 16.86 9.24 0.43
N VAL A 38 17.49 9.78 -0.61
CA VAL A 38 16.81 10.15 -1.86
C VAL A 38 16.03 8.96 -2.43
N GLN A 39 16.62 7.77 -2.47
CA GLN A 39 15.97 6.56 -2.99
C GLN A 39 14.72 6.17 -2.17
N ARG A 40 14.81 6.20 -0.84
CA ARG A 40 13.67 5.89 0.05
C ARG A 40 12.58 6.93 -0.09
N ARG A 41 12.95 8.21 -0.17
CA ARG A 41 12.00 9.30 -0.40
C ARG A 41 11.26 9.12 -1.73
N THR A 42 11.99 8.86 -2.82
CA THR A 42 11.40 8.63 -4.14
C THR A 42 10.44 7.44 -4.12
N LEU A 43 10.80 6.33 -3.47
CA LEU A 43 9.88 5.19 -3.30
C LEU A 43 8.58 5.56 -2.57
N LEU A 44 8.67 6.32 -1.47
CA LEU A 44 7.48 6.75 -0.74
C LEU A 44 6.64 7.72 -1.56
N GLU A 45 7.25 8.63 -2.30
CA GLU A 45 6.55 9.54 -3.21
C GLU A 45 5.81 8.77 -4.32
N GLU A 46 6.45 7.78 -4.94
CA GLU A 46 5.81 6.90 -5.93
C GLU A 46 4.59 6.18 -5.34
N LEU A 47 4.72 5.61 -4.14
CA LEU A 47 3.61 4.93 -3.48
C LEU A 47 2.48 5.88 -3.08
N LEU A 48 2.80 7.12 -2.71
CA LEU A 48 1.80 8.13 -2.34
C LEU A 48 1.06 8.73 -3.54
N ALA A 49 1.70 8.76 -4.71
CA ALA A 49 1.10 9.26 -5.95
C ALA A 49 0.10 8.26 -6.58
N ARG A 50 0.14 7.00 -6.14
CA ARG A 50 -0.61 5.88 -6.73
C ARG A 50 -1.86 5.54 -5.94
N ARG A 51 -2.85 4.99 -6.64
CA ARG A 51 -4.10 4.44 -6.05
C ARG A 51 -4.14 2.91 -6.08
N ASP A 52 -3.14 2.27 -6.68
CA ASP A 52 -2.95 0.82 -6.74
C ASP A 52 -1.81 0.36 -5.81
N HIS A 53 -1.62 -0.95 -5.69
CA HIS A 53 -0.52 -1.55 -4.93
C HIS A 53 0.51 -2.15 -5.90
N PRO A 54 1.61 -1.45 -6.20
CA PRO A 54 2.57 -1.91 -7.19
C PRO A 54 3.43 -3.07 -6.68
N THR A 55 3.95 -3.86 -7.61
CA THR A 55 5.00 -4.87 -7.35
C THR A 55 6.37 -4.20 -7.19
N ALA A 56 7.35 -4.95 -6.69
CA ALA A 56 8.74 -4.46 -6.59
C ALA A 56 9.32 -4.06 -7.97
N GLU A 57 8.99 -4.80 -9.03
CA GLU A 57 9.43 -4.49 -10.40
C GLU A 57 8.79 -3.21 -10.95
N GLN A 58 7.49 -2.99 -10.68
CA GLN A 58 6.82 -1.74 -11.06
C GLN A 58 7.42 -0.53 -10.32
N LEU A 59 7.73 -0.69 -9.04
CA LEU A 59 8.42 0.35 -8.27
C LEU A 59 9.84 0.58 -8.77
N PHE A 60 10.57 -0.47 -9.13
CA PHE A 60 11.90 -0.34 -9.72
C PHE A 60 11.85 0.45 -11.02
N ALA A 61 10.96 0.11 -11.95
CA ALA A 61 10.80 0.84 -13.20
C ALA A 61 10.51 2.33 -12.96
N ALA A 62 9.54 2.64 -12.10
CA ALA A 62 9.17 4.02 -11.78
C ALA A 62 10.31 4.82 -11.12
N VAL A 63 11.01 4.21 -10.15
CA VAL A 63 12.12 4.85 -9.46
C VAL A 63 13.34 5.02 -10.39
N SER A 64 13.62 4.06 -11.27
CA SER A 64 14.72 4.17 -12.23
C SER A 64 14.54 5.28 -13.25
N ALA A 65 13.29 5.61 -13.60
CA ALA A 65 12.99 6.75 -14.46
C ALA A 65 13.29 8.09 -13.76
N ARG A 66 13.17 8.16 -12.43
CA ARG A 66 13.42 9.37 -11.63
C ARG A 66 14.85 9.46 -11.11
N LEU A 67 15.51 8.32 -10.92
CA LEU A 67 16.88 8.19 -10.40
C LEU A 67 17.70 7.31 -11.36
N PRO A 68 18.18 7.87 -12.48
CA PRO A 68 19.03 7.13 -13.41
C PRO A 68 20.24 6.50 -12.71
N GLY A 69 20.51 5.23 -13.00
CA GLY A 69 21.61 4.49 -12.38
C GLY A 69 21.28 3.80 -11.04
N VAL A 70 20.05 3.93 -10.53
CA VAL A 70 19.63 3.13 -9.36
C VAL A 70 19.62 1.64 -9.72
N ALA A 71 20.38 0.83 -8.97
CA ALA A 71 20.39 -0.61 -9.16
C ALA A 71 19.08 -1.25 -8.66
N ARG A 72 18.59 -2.29 -9.35
CA ARG A 72 17.43 -3.08 -8.92
C ARG A 72 17.56 -3.57 -7.49
N ALA A 73 18.73 -4.11 -7.13
CA ALA A 73 19.02 -4.56 -5.76
C ALA A 73 18.85 -3.46 -4.69
N THR A 74 19.12 -2.18 -5.03
CA THR A 74 18.92 -1.05 -4.12
C THR A 74 17.45 -0.78 -3.85
N VAL A 75 16.58 -0.92 -4.86
CA VAL A 75 15.13 -0.79 -4.66
C VAL A 75 14.62 -1.89 -3.73
N TYR A 76 14.96 -3.15 -4.01
CA TYR A 76 14.55 -4.28 -3.17
C TYR A 76 15.04 -4.16 -1.72
N ARG A 77 16.30 -3.79 -1.49
CA ARG A 77 16.83 -3.55 -0.13
C ARG A 77 16.09 -2.43 0.59
N ASN A 78 15.74 -1.36 -0.11
CA ASN A 78 14.99 -0.26 0.49
C ASN A 78 13.56 -0.67 0.84
N LEU A 79 12.88 -1.45 -0.03
CA LEU A 79 11.57 -2.01 0.28
C LEU A 79 11.60 -2.85 1.54
N GLU A 80 12.58 -3.77 1.64
CA GLU A 80 12.74 -4.62 2.82
C GLU A 80 13.06 -3.80 4.09
N THR A 81 13.88 -2.76 3.95
CA THR A 81 14.20 -1.87 5.08
C THR A 81 12.98 -1.08 5.55
N LEU A 82 12.17 -0.55 4.63
CA LEU A 82 10.97 0.20 4.95
C LEU A 82 9.86 -0.70 5.51
N LEU A 83 9.78 -1.97 5.08
CA LEU A 83 8.91 -2.98 5.67
C LEU A 83 9.29 -3.28 7.12
N ARG A 84 10.57 -3.52 7.38
CA ARG A 84 11.08 -3.76 8.75
C ARG A 84 10.87 -2.57 9.68
N ALA A 85 10.95 -1.34 9.15
CA ALA A 85 10.61 -0.12 9.89
C ALA A 85 9.08 0.11 10.04
N GLY A 86 8.25 -0.79 9.52
CA GLY A 86 6.80 -0.70 9.52
C GLY A 86 6.25 0.47 8.69
N VAL A 87 7.07 1.11 7.85
CA VAL A 87 6.67 2.26 7.00
C VAL A 87 5.90 1.78 5.78
N LEU A 88 6.23 0.59 5.28
CA LEU A 88 5.48 -0.12 4.25
C LEU A 88 4.80 -1.35 4.84
N ARG A 89 3.86 -1.92 4.09
CA ARG A 89 3.40 -3.30 4.28
C ARG A 89 3.27 -4.02 2.95
N LYS A 90 3.24 -5.35 3.01
CA LYS A 90 2.96 -6.21 1.86
C LYS A 90 1.47 -6.50 1.78
N VAL A 91 0.93 -6.42 0.57
CA VAL A 91 -0.39 -6.93 0.23
C VAL A 91 -0.19 -8.24 -0.51
N TRP A 92 -0.77 -9.32 0.04
CA TRP A 92 -0.64 -10.67 -0.49
C TRP A 92 -1.94 -11.10 -1.15
N HIS A 93 -1.87 -11.60 -2.38
CA HIS A 93 -2.97 -12.32 -3.00
C HIS A 93 -2.45 -13.71 -3.40
N ALA A 94 -3.23 -14.75 -3.15
CA ALA A 94 -2.86 -16.11 -3.52
C ALA A 94 -2.52 -16.19 -5.02
N GLY A 95 -1.34 -16.71 -5.36
CA GLY A 95 -0.86 -16.86 -6.74
C GLY A 95 -0.31 -15.59 -7.40
N ALA A 96 -0.25 -14.44 -6.69
CA ALA A 96 0.26 -13.19 -7.25
C ALA A 96 1.60 -12.76 -6.61
N ALA A 97 2.40 -11.98 -7.36
CA ALA A 97 3.60 -11.35 -6.82
C ALA A 97 3.26 -10.40 -5.66
N ALA A 98 4.15 -10.34 -4.66
CA ALA A 98 3.99 -9.44 -3.52
C ALA A 98 3.88 -7.98 -3.97
N ARG A 99 2.87 -7.28 -3.44
CA ARG A 99 2.61 -5.87 -3.70
C ARG A 99 2.88 -5.04 -2.46
N TYR A 100 3.18 -3.76 -2.66
CA TYR A 100 3.62 -2.87 -1.59
C TYR A 100 2.68 -1.69 -1.46
N GLU A 101 2.47 -1.25 -0.22
CA GLU A 101 1.77 -0.02 0.09
C GLU A 101 2.39 0.69 1.29
N VAL A 102 2.09 1.98 1.42
CA VAL A 102 2.40 2.73 2.64
C VAL A 102 1.57 2.18 3.80
N SER A 103 2.26 1.90 4.90
CA SER A 103 1.63 1.46 6.13
C SER A 103 0.80 2.59 6.74
N ARG A 104 -0.52 2.51 6.53
CA ARG A 104 -1.55 3.34 7.16
C ARG A 104 -2.10 2.64 8.42
N ASP A 105 -3.19 3.12 8.97
CA ASP A 105 -4.00 2.34 9.90
C ASP A 105 -4.39 1.00 9.24
N ARG A 106 -4.56 -0.04 10.07
CA ARG A 106 -4.96 -1.38 9.61
C ARG A 106 -6.21 -1.25 8.74
N HIS A 107 -6.20 -1.97 7.63
CA HIS A 107 -7.33 -2.06 6.72
C HIS A 107 -7.31 -3.42 6.04
N HIS A 108 -8.44 -3.75 5.42
CA HIS A 108 -8.70 -5.04 4.81
C HIS A 108 -9.05 -4.85 3.35
N HIS A 109 -9.18 -5.93 2.58
CA HIS A 109 -9.34 -5.84 1.14
C HIS A 109 -10.64 -6.50 0.70
N LEU A 110 -11.34 -5.86 -0.25
CA LEU A 110 -12.36 -6.48 -1.08
C LEU A 110 -11.77 -6.70 -2.47
N VAL A 111 -11.76 -7.95 -2.94
CA VAL A 111 -11.14 -8.37 -4.20
C VAL A 111 -12.20 -8.88 -5.16
N CYS A 112 -12.25 -8.31 -6.36
CA CYS A 112 -13.11 -8.80 -7.43
C CYS A 112 -12.51 -10.07 -8.05
N VAL A 113 -13.24 -11.19 -8.03
CA VAL A 113 -12.77 -12.46 -8.60
C VAL A 113 -12.79 -12.52 -10.13
N VAL A 114 -13.35 -11.50 -10.79
CA VAL A 114 -13.48 -11.44 -12.26
C VAL A 114 -12.41 -10.58 -12.91
N CYS A 115 -12.04 -9.47 -12.27
CA CYS A 115 -11.11 -8.47 -12.82
C CYS A 115 -9.97 -8.07 -11.88
N ASP A 116 -9.85 -8.74 -10.74
CA ASP A 116 -8.80 -8.53 -9.73
C ASP A 116 -8.75 -7.11 -9.13
N LYS A 117 -9.79 -6.30 -9.35
CA LYS A 117 -9.93 -4.97 -8.74
C LYS A 117 -9.99 -5.11 -7.22
N VAL A 118 -9.14 -4.35 -6.52
CA VAL A 118 -9.05 -4.31 -5.05
C VAL A 118 -9.59 -2.99 -4.51
N ARG A 119 -10.29 -3.04 -3.37
CA ARG A 119 -10.73 -1.87 -2.62
C ARG A 119 -10.43 -2.03 -1.12
N ASP A 120 -10.01 -0.96 -0.47
CA ASP A 120 -9.85 -0.90 0.98
C ASP A 120 -11.19 -1.04 1.70
N VAL A 121 -11.19 -1.81 2.78
CA VAL A 121 -12.28 -1.95 3.76
C VAL A 121 -11.73 -1.52 5.12
N ARG A 122 -12.40 -0.55 5.76
CA ARG A 122 -12.06 -0.06 7.10
C ARG A 122 -13.22 -0.33 8.04
N LEU A 123 -13.13 -1.42 8.78
CA LEU A 123 -14.12 -1.82 9.78
C LEU A 123 -13.38 -2.12 11.07
N ALA A 124 -13.60 -1.30 12.10
CA ALA A 124 -12.89 -1.41 13.38
C ALA A 124 -13.04 -2.79 14.05
N ALA A 125 -14.15 -3.49 13.79
CA ALA A 125 -14.36 -4.86 14.27
C ALA A 125 -13.34 -5.85 13.68
N LEU A 126 -12.95 -5.65 12.42
CA LEU A 126 -11.96 -6.49 11.75
C LEU A 126 -10.53 -6.18 12.22
N ASP A 127 -10.28 -4.99 12.77
CA ASP A 127 -8.98 -4.64 13.35
C ASP A 127 -8.72 -5.30 14.71
N ARG A 128 -9.74 -5.96 15.28
CA ARG A 128 -9.73 -6.57 16.62
C ARG A 128 -10.11 -8.05 16.59
N LEU A 129 -9.86 -8.75 15.48
CA LEU A 129 -10.13 -10.18 15.43
C LEU A 129 -9.33 -10.93 16.51
N PRO A 130 -9.95 -11.88 17.23
CA PRO A 130 -9.23 -12.70 18.19
C PRO A 130 -8.15 -13.50 17.47
N ARG A 131 -6.94 -13.51 18.03
CA ARG A 131 -5.84 -14.31 17.47
C ARG A 131 -6.10 -15.78 17.81
N PRO A 132 -6.09 -16.68 16.83
CA PRO A 132 -6.26 -18.11 17.10
C PRO A 132 -5.07 -18.65 17.87
N SER A 133 -5.31 -19.68 18.69
CA SER A 133 -4.22 -20.48 19.25
C SER A 133 -3.57 -21.27 18.11
N ALA A 134 -2.25 -21.14 17.96
CA ALA A 134 -1.48 -21.83 16.93
C ALA A 134 -0.18 -22.36 17.56
N PRO A 135 -0.23 -23.52 18.26
CA PRO A 135 0.95 -24.12 18.85
C PRO A 135 2.06 -24.32 17.82
N GLY A 136 3.29 -23.91 18.16
CA GLY A 136 4.43 -23.96 17.25
C GLY A 136 4.47 -22.86 16.18
N PHE A 137 3.54 -21.91 16.18
CA PHE A 137 3.47 -20.85 15.17
C PHE A 137 3.32 -19.45 15.81
N LEU A 138 4.24 -18.54 15.49
CA LEU A 138 4.19 -17.15 15.94
C LEU A 138 3.39 -16.29 14.95
N ILE A 139 2.18 -15.89 15.33
CA ILE A 139 1.35 -14.99 14.53
C ILE A 139 1.85 -13.55 14.68
N LEU A 140 2.52 -13.05 13.64
CA LEU A 140 3.06 -11.68 13.61
C LEU A 140 2.00 -10.64 13.20
N ASP A 141 1.11 -10.99 12.27
CA ASP A 141 0.08 -10.10 11.74
C ASP A 141 -1.07 -10.88 11.09
N TYR A 142 -2.14 -10.19 10.69
CA TYR A 142 -3.24 -10.73 9.89
C TYR A 142 -3.87 -9.69 8.97
N SER A 143 -4.49 -10.11 7.88
CA SER A 143 -5.34 -9.27 7.03
C SER A 143 -6.57 -10.05 6.58
N VAL A 144 -7.73 -9.39 6.52
CA VAL A 144 -8.98 -9.97 6.02
C VAL A 144 -9.17 -9.63 4.56
N HIS A 145 -9.48 -10.65 3.75
CA HIS A 145 -9.71 -10.51 2.32
C HIS A 145 -11.11 -11.03 1.99
N PHE A 146 -12.01 -10.14 1.59
CA PHE A 146 -13.32 -10.50 1.09
C PHE A 146 -13.24 -10.72 -0.42
N MET A 147 -13.74 -11.85 -0.90
CA MET A 147 -13.82 -12.15 -2.33
C MET A 147 -15.25 -11.92 -2.82
N GLY A 148 -15.41 -11.20 -3.93
CA GLY A 148 -16.73 -10.88 -4.49
C GLY A 148 -16.66 -10.46 -5.95
N VAL A 149 -17.72 -9.85 -6.47
CA VAL A 149 -17.79 -9.31 -7.84
C VAL A 149 -18.03 -7.80 -7.75
N CYS A 150 -17.21 -7.00 -8.43
CA CYS A 150 -17.39 -5.54 -8.42
C CYS A 150 -18.61 -5.13 -9.25
N ARG A 151 -19.12 -3.91 -9.02
CA ARG A 151 -20.28 -3.36 -9.73
C ARG A 151 -20.12 -3.46 -11.25
N ASP A 152 -18.96 -3.08 -11.78
CA ASP A 152 -18.69 -3.12 -13.22
C ASP A 152 -18.83 -4.54 -13.78
N CYS A 153 -18.24 -5.53 -13.11
CA CYS A 153 -18.33 -6.94 -13.52
C CYS A 153 -19.72 -7.55 -13.28
N ALA A 154 -20.50 -7.01 -12.35
CA ALA A 154 -21.88 -7.44 -12.11
C ALA A 154 -22.85 -6.84 -13.14
N SER A 155 -22.64 -5.57 -13.56
CA SER A 155 -23.47 -4.87 -14.56
C SER A 155 -23.11 -5.23 -15.99
N SER A 156 -21.84 -5.50 -16.27
CA SER A 156 -21.43 -6.14 -17.51
C SER A 156 -21.86 -7.59 -17.37
N ALA A 157 -22.94 -8.00 -18.06
CA ALA A 157 -23.37 -9.40 -18.18
C ALA A 157 -22.29 -10.25 -18.85
N SER A 158 -21.16 -10.40 -18.17
CA SER A 158 -19.91 -10.90 -18.69
C SER A 158 -19.86 -12.38 -18.34
N ARG A 159 -19.82 -13.20 -19.40
CA ARG A 159 -19.91 -14.68 -19.38
C ARG A 159 -19.03 -15.37 -18.32
N ARG A 160 -17.97 -14.72 -17.81
CA ARG A 160 -17.12 -15.22 -16.71
C ARG A 160 -17.79 -15.25 -15.34
N ALA A 161 -18.71 -14.34 -15.03
CA ALA A 161 -19.40 -14.33 -13.73
C ALA A 161 -20.27 -15.58 -13.52
N ARG A 162 -20.84 -16.14 -14.61
CA ARG A 162 -21.58 -17.42 -14.61
C ARG A 162 -20.69 -18.65 -14.48
N GLN A 163 -19.41 -18.57 -14.86
CA GLN A 163 -18.49 -19.71 -14.88
C GLN A 163 -17.75 -19.91 -13.55
N LEU A 164 -17.60 -18.84 -12.75
CA LEU A 164 -16.87 -18.86 -11.47
C LEU A 164 -17.71 -19.32 -10.27
N SER A 165 -19.03 -19.45 -10.41
CA SER A 165 -19.91 -19.95 -9.34
C SER A 165 -19.89 -21.48 -9.17
N LEU A 166 -19.19 -22.23 -10.03
CA LEU A 166 -19.25 -23.71 -10.05
C LEU A 166 -17.90 -24.41 -9.89
N ARG A 167 -16.76 -23.72 -9.75
CA ARG A 167 -15.42 -24.37 -9.75
C ARG A 167 -14.54 -24.14 -8.51
N ARG A 168 -15.03 -23.53 -7.43
CA ARG A 168 -14.21 -23.31 -6.21
C ARG A 168 -14.82 -23.82 -4.92
N VAL A 169 -15.98 -24.47 -4.98
CA VAL A 169 -16.58 -25.13 -3.81
C VAL A 169 -16.25 -26.62 -3.79
N GLU A 170 -15.97 -27.25 -4.95
CA GLU A 170 -15.64 -28.68 -5.03
C GLU A 170 -14.18 -28.98 -4.65
N ASP A 171 -13.23 -28.11 -4.98
CA ASP A 171 -11.79 -28.36 -4.74
C ASP A 171 -11.29 -28.01 -3.32
N ALA A 172 -12.20 -27.81 -2.34
CA ALA A 172 -11.85 -27.41 -0.98
C ALA A 172 -12.04 -28.52 0.07
N TRP A 173 -12.37 -29.74 -0.35
CA TRP A 173 -12.55 -30.93 0.50
C TRP A 173 -11.93 -32.21 -0.10
N GLU A 174 -10.72 -32.09 -0.65
CA GLU A 174 -9.75 -33.20 -0.74
C GLU A 174 -8.44 -32.78 -0.04
#